data_AF-A0A7V0JJS9-F1
#
_entry.id   AF-A0A7V0JJS9-F1
#
_cell.length_a   1.000
_cell.length_b   1.000
_cell.length_c   1.000
_cell.angle_alpha   90.00
_cell.angle_beta   90.00
_cell.angle_gamma   90.00
#
_symmetry.space_group_name_H-M   'P 1'
#
loop_
_entity.id
_entity.type
_entity.pdbx_description
1 polymer ?
#
loop_
_entity_poly.entity_id
_entity_poly.type
_entity_poly.pdbx_seq_one_letter_code
_entity_poly.pdbx_strand_id
1 'polypeptide(L)'
;MKGEAMNYQEWVQSQFEGLSTSLGFHYTPEEEIAGRLTRLRSGMKTKGIDALLVVQKMDYYYLSGSTQNGILFVPIEGKPLLMVKREVERLPTPSNPWIRAGCSSGK
;
A
#
# COMPACT_ATOMS: atom_id res chain seq x y z
N MET A 1 23.63 -6.99 -30.53
CA MET A 1 23.47 -7.45 -29.13
C MET A 1 22.28 -6.71 -28.56
N LYS A 2 21.15 -7.38 -28.32
CA LYS A 2 19.98 -6.77 -27.67
C LYS A 2 20.39 -6.50 -26.22
N GLY A 3 20.45 -5.23 -25.82
CA GLY A 3 20.55 -4.87 -24.42
C GLY A 3 19.27 -5.32 -23.74
N GLU A 4 19.35 -6.36 -22.90
CA GLU A 4 18.28 -6.68 -21.98
C GLU A 4 18.02 -5.44 -21.11
N ALA A 5 16.77 -4.97 -21.09
CA ALA A 5 16.38 -3.85 -20.26
C ALA A 5 16.62 -4.23 -18.80
N MET A 6 17.60 -3.58 -18.16
CA MET A 6 17.97 -3.85 -16.77
C MET A 6 16.76 -3.61 -15.87
N ASN A 7 16.31 -4.64 -15.17
CA ASN A 7 15.24 -4.53 -14.18
C ASN A 7 15.79 -3.85 -12.93
N TYR A 8 15.68 -2.52 -12.89
CA TYR A 8 16.15 -1.71 -11.77
C TYR A 8 15.49 -2.08 -10.44
N GLN A 9 14.26 -2.60 -10.45
CA GLN A 9 13.59 -3.02 -9.20
C GLN A 9 14.28 -4.24 -8.60
N GLU A 10 14.55 -5.26 -9.42
CA GLU A 10 15.26 -6.48 -8.98
C GLU A 10 16.70 -6.19 -8.54
N TRP A 11 17.40 -5.31 -9.28
CA TRP A 11 18.76 -4.91 -8.91
C TRP A 11 18.79 -4.15 -7.58
N VAL A 12 17.88 -3.18 -7.38
CA VAL A 12 17.77 -2.45 -6.11
C VAL A 12 17.46 -3.42 -4.98
N GLN A 13 16.48 -4.32 -5.15
CA GLN A 13 16.10 -5.29 -4.11
C GLN A 13 17.30 -6.15 -3.68
N SER A 14 18.07 -6.68 -4.64
CA SER A 14 19.24 -7.52 -4.38
C SER A 14 20.37 -6.80 -3.64
N GLN A 15 20.64 -5.54 -4.00
CA GLN A 15 21.73 -4.78 -3.38
C GLN A 15 21.33 -4.20 -2.02
N PHE A 16 20.05 -3.80 -1.86
CA PHE A 16 19.59 -3.18 -0.62
C PHE A 16 19.44 -4.15 0.54
N GLU A 17 19.08 -5.41 0.29
CA GLU A 17 18.77 -6.37 1.36
C GLU A 17 19.98 -6.66 2.27
N GLY A 18 21.17 -6.79 1.67
CA GLY A 18 22.43 -6.95 2.42
C GLY A 18 22.82 -5.68 3.20
N LEU A 19 22.69 -4.52 2.55
CA LEU A 19 23.01 -3.22 3.15
C LEU A 19 22.06 -2.86 4.29
N SER A 20 20.75 -3.03 4.11
CA SER A 20 19.73 -2.73 5.12
C SER A 20 20.00 -3.51 6.40
N THR A 21 20.29 -4.80 6.27
CA THR A 21 20.59 -5.68 7.40
C THR A 21 21.87 -5.26 8.13
N SER A 22 22.94 -4.95 7.39
CA SER A 22 24.21 -4.50 7.98
C SER A 22 24.12 -3.17 8.73
N LEU A 23 23.22 -2.29 8.29
CA LEU A 23 22.99 -0.96 8.88
C LEU A 23 21.94 -0.98 10.00
N GLY A 24 21.39 -2.16 10.33
CA GLY A 24 20.38 -2.33 11.38
C GLY A 24 18.97 -1.88 10.98
N PHE A 25 18.70 -1.70 9.69
CA PHE A 25 17.35 -1.47 9.19
C PHE A 25 16.58 -2.79 9.12
N HIS A 26 15.52 -2.88 9.93
CA HIS A 26 14.62 -4.02 9.93
C HIS A 26 13.24 -3.57 9.42
N TYR A 27 12.69 -4.32 8.47
CA TYR A 27 11.30 -4.16 8.07
C TYR A 27 10.38 -4.60 9.20
N THR A 28 9.22 -3.94 9.32
CA THR A 28 8.20 -4.39 10.27
C THR A 28 7.71 -5.77 9.83
N PRO A 29 7.79 -6.80 10.70
CA PRO A 29 7.31 -8.14 10.37
C PRO A 29 5.81 -8.13 10.05
N GLU A 30 5.38 -8.99 9.13
CA GLU A 30 3.96 -9.11 8.76
C GLU A 30 3.10 -9.53 9.95
N GLU A 31 3.65 -10.37 10.84
CA GLU A 31 2.99 -10.83 12.06
C GLU A 31 2.68 -9.68 13.01
N GLU A 32 3.55 -8.68 13.08
CA GLU A 32 3.33 -7.50 13.91
C GLU A 32 2.16 -6.67 13.38
N ILE A 33 2.11 -6.45 12.05
CA ILE A 33 1.00 -5.74 11.39
C ILE A 33 -0.32 -6.50 11.59
N ALA A 34 -0.32 -7.82 11.43
CA ALA A 34 -1.49 -8.66 11.69
C ALA A 34 -1.95 -8.56 13.15
N GLY A 35 -1.01 -8.52 14.10
CA GLY A 35 -1.30 -8.31 15.52
C GLY A 35 -1.93 -6.95 15.83
N ARG A 36 -1.45 -5.87 15.19
CA ARG A 36 -2.03 -4.52 15.29
C ARG A 36 -3.47 -4.50 14.79
N LEU A 37 -3.72 -5.11 13.62
CA LEU A 37 -5.06 -5.19 13.03
C LEU A 37 -6.03 -6.02 13.89
N THR A 38 -5.55 -7.09 14.50
CA THR A 38 -6.33 -7.94 15.42
C THR A 38 -6.78 -7.16 16.65
N ARG A 39 -5.86 -6.40 17.28
CA ARG A 39 -6.19 -5.55 18.43
C ARG A 39 -7.21 -4.46 18.06
N LEU A 40 -7.04 -3.84 16.90
CA LEU A 40 -7.98 -2.85 16.37
C LEU A 40 -9.39 -3.45 16.23
N ARG A 41 -9.50 -4.61 15.58
CA ARG A 41 -10.78 -5.31 15.38
C ARG A 41 -11.45 -5.73 16.67
N SER A 42 -10.68 -6.18 17.67
CA SER A 42 -11.22 -6.46 19.00
C SER A 42 -11.85 -5.21 19.61
N GLY A 43 -11.18 -4.06 19.54
CA GLY A 43 -11.74 -2.79 20.00
C GLY A 43 -12.96 -2.33 19.22
N MET A 44 -12.98 -2.54 17.89
CA MET A 44 -14.14 -2.27 17.04
C MET A 44 -15.34 -3.13 17.44
N LYS A 45 -15.14 -4.42 17.67
CA LYS A 45 -16.19 -5.36 18.09
C LYS A 45 -16.83 -4.93 19.40
N THR A 46 -16.03 -4.54 20.40
CA THR A 46 -16.53 -4.06 21.69
C THR A 46 -17.37 -2.78 21.56
N LYS A 47 -17.07 -1.95 20.57
CA LYS A 47 -17.76 -0.68 20.32
C LYS A 47 -18.91 -0.78 19.31
N GLY A 48 -19.18 -1.96 18.74
CA GLY A 48 -20.18 -2.14 17.70
C GLY A 48 -19.85 -1.39 16.40
N ILE A 49 -18.57 -1.32 16.03
CA ILE A 49 -18.10 -0.65 14.81
C ILE A 49 -17.83 -1.71 13.73
N ASP A 50 -18.55 -1.65 12.62
CA ASP A 50 -18.43 -2.65 11.54
C ASP A 50 -17.22 -2.41 10.61
N ALA A 51 -16.81 -1.15 10.47
CA ALA A 51 -15.66 -0.79 9.64
C ALA A 51 -15.02 0.53 10.08
N LEU A 52 -13.73 0.67 9.79
CA LEU A 52 -12.96 1.89 10.00
C LEU A 52 -12.43 2.40 8.66
N LEU A 53 -12.55 3.71 8.44
CA LEU A 53 -11.90 4.40 7.34
C LEU A 53 -10.78 5.28 7.91
N VAL A 54 -9.53 4.87 7.67
CA VAL A 54 -8.34 5.52 8.21
C VAL A 54 -7.78 6.48 7.17
N VAL A 55 -7.92 7.78 7.45
CA VAL A 55 -7.50 8.87 6.56
C VAL A 55 -6.15 9.46 6.98
N GLN A 56 -5.79 9.36 8.26
CA GLN A 56 -4.53 9.89 8.76
C GLN A 56 -3.35 9.02 8.34
N LYS A 57 -2.31 9.66 7.79
CA LYS A 57 -1.14 8.98 7.22
C LYS A 57 -0.39 8.10 8.21
N MET A 58 -0.21 8.62 9.43
CA MET A 58 0.49 7.89 10.48
C MET A 58 -0.28 6.64 10.91
N ASP A 59 -1.60 6.74 10.99
CA ASP A 59 -2.45 5.64 11.44
C ASP A 59 -2.50 4.51 10.42
N TYR A 60 -2.69 4.79 9.13
CA TYR A 60 -2.66 3.70 8.15
C TYR A 60 -1.24 3.17 7.94
N TYR A 61 -0.19 3.99 8.07
CA TYR A 61 1.19 3.49 8.09
C TYR A 61 1.39 2.50 9.25
N TYR A 62 0.91 2.84 10.43
CA TYR A 62 0.95 1.95 11.59
C TYR A 62 0.19 0.64 11.36
N LEU A 63 -0.96 0.70 10.68
CA LEU A 63 -1.83 -0.45 10.45
C LEU A 63 -1.52 -1.28 9.18
N SER A 64 -0.75 -0.74 8.24
CA SER A 64 -0.46 -1.39 6.95
C SER A 64 1.02 -1.51 6.61
N GLY A 65 1.90 -0.78 7.30
CA GLY A 65 3.32 -0.65 6.95
C GLY A 65 3.59 0.14 5.66
N SER A 66 2.55 0.60 4.96
CA SER A 66 2.68 1.28 3.67
C SER A 66 2.81 2.79 3.82
N THR A 67 3.75 3.38 3.08
CA THR A 67 3.93 4.84 2.98
C THR A 67 3.20 5.47 1.79
N GLN A 68 2.55 4.64 0.95
CA GLN A 68 1.80 5.07 -0.23
C GLN A 68 0.68 6.02 0.14
N ASN A 69 0.50 7.12 -0.58
CA ASN A 69 -0.53 8.12 -0.28
C ASN A 69 -1.93 7.56 -0.56
N GLY A 70 -2.79 7.47 0.45
CA GLY A 70 -4.09 6.83 0.29
C GLY A 70 -4.97 6.84 1.53
N ILE A 71 -6.01 6.01 1.48
CA ILE A 71 -6.97 5.78 2.57
C ILE A 71 -7.03 4.27 2.82
N LEU A 72 -6.97 3.86 4.08
CA LEU A 72 -7.09 2.45 4.46
C LEU A 72 -8.49 2.16 4.97
N PHE A 73 -9.16 1.21 4.34
CA PHE A 73 -10.43 0.66 4.80
C PHE A 73 -10.18 -0.64 5.58
N VAL A 74 -10.65 -0.70 6.82
CA VAL A 74 -10.52 -1.89 7.68
C VAL A 74 -11.91 -2.38 8.08
N PRO A 75 -12.39 -3.48 7.49
CA PRO A 75 -13.63 -4.11 7.94
C PRO A 75 -13.41 -4.97 9.19
N ILE A 76 -14.47 -5.18 9.96
CA ILE A 76 -14.48 -6.08 11.13
C ILE A 76 -14.10 -7.52 10.74
N GLU A 77 -14.53 -7.95 9.55
CA GLU A 77 -14.23 -9.25 8.96
C GLU A 77 -13.70 -9.08 7.53
N GLY A 78 -12.77 -9.96 7.12
CA GLY A 78 -12.16 -9.91 5.79
C GLY A 78 -10.76 -9.26 5.75
N LYS A 79 -10.30 -8.85 4.57
CA LYS A 79 -8.98 -8.23 4.38
C LYS A 79 -9.09 -6.70 4.34
N PRO A 80 -8.15 -5.95 4.95
CA PRO A 80 -8.11 -4.51 4.81
C PRO A 80 -7.79 -4.11 3.36
N LEU A 81 -8.31 -2.97 2.93
CA LEU A 81 -8.14 -2.44 1.57
C LEU A 81 -7.45 -1.08 1.62
N LEU A 82 -6.24 -0.98 1.06
CA LEU A 82 -5.55 0.30 0.90
C LEU A 82 -5.90 0.90 -0.47
N MET A 83 -6.66 2.00 -0.46
CA MET A 83 -7.00 2.77 -1.65
C MET A 83 -5.96 3.86 -1.87
N VAL A 84 -5.09 3.66 -2.86
CA VAL A 84 -3.99 4.58 -3.16
C VAL A 84 -4.48 5.71 -4.06
N LYS A 85 -4.24 6.95 -3.65
CA LYS A 85 -4.50 8.13 -4.48
C LYS A 85 -3.39 8.23 -5.51
N ARG A 86 -3.70 7.95 -6.77
CA ARG A 86 -2.81 8.29 -7.88
C ARG A 86 -2.83 9.81 -8.08
N GLU A 87 -1.68 10.44 -7.87
CA GLU A 87 -1.43 11.75 -8.43
C GLU A 87 -1.24 11.52 -9.93
N VAL A 88 -2.25 11.84 -10.73
CA VAL A 88 -2.05 11.96 -12.17
C VAL A 88 -1.16 13.18 -12.31
N GLU A 89 0.14 12.94 -12.43
CA GLU A 89 1.11 13.94 -12.82
C GLU A 89 0.47 14.73 -13.96
N ARG A 90 0.41 16.06 -13.81
CA ARG A 90 -0.17 16.95 -14.81
C ARG A 90 0.61 16.74 -16.09
N LEU A 91 0.15 15.83 -16.95
CA LEU A 91 0.68 15.65 -18.28
C LEU A 91 0.65 17.06 -18.91
N PRO A 92 1.80 17.62 -19.32
CA PRO A 92 1.79 18.87 -20.04
C PRO A 92 1.04 18.59 -21.35
N THR A 93 -0.17 19.12 -21.41
CA THR A 93 -1.09 19.14 -22.56
C THR A 93 -2.10 17.99 -22.61
N PRO A 94 -3.42 18.30 -22.62
CA PRO A 94 -4.44 17.36 -23.07
C PRO A 94 -4.40 17.31 -24.60
N SER A 95 -3.52 16.49 -25.19
CA SER A 95 -3.82 15.98 -26.54
C SER A 95 -4.80 14.83 -26.39
N ASN A 96 -6.09 15.18 -26.43
CA ASN A 96 -7.27 14.32 -26.43
C ASN A 96 -7.82 13.86 -25.05
N PRO A 97 -8.86 14.50 -24.50
CA PRO A 97 -9.46 14.19 -23.20
C PRO A 97 -10.37 12.93 -23.15
N TRP A 98 -10.51 12.14 -24.23
CA TRP A 98 -11.51 11.06 -24.28
C TRP A 98 -10.96 9.62 -24.32
N ILE A 99 -9.65 9.39 -24.26
CA ILE A 99 -9.12 8.02 -24.38
C ILE A 99 -8.97 7.35 -23.01
N ARG A 100 -9.88 6.39 -22.79
CA ARG A 100 -10.01 5.39 -21.71
C ARG A 100 -10.83 5.77 -20.48
N ALA A 101 -12.12 5.98 -20.71
CA ALA A 101 -13.10 5.22 -19.94
C ALA A 101 -13.01 3.75 -20.37
N GLY A 102 -12.36 2.93 -19.56
CA GLY A 102 -12.24 1.48 -19.76
C GLY A 102 -12.53 0.78 -18.45
N CYS A 103 -13.81 0.74 -18.09
CA CYS A 103 -14.34 -0.26 -17.17
C CYS A 103 -14.05 -1.64 -17.78
N SER A 104 -13.23 -2.46 -17.13
CA SER A 104 -13.18 -3.89 -17.41
C SER A 104 -13.21 -4.65 -16.08
N SER A 105 -14.43 -4.98 -15.70
CA SER A 105 -14.76 -6.24 -15.03
C SER A 105 -14.01 -7.44 -15.61
N GLY A 106 -13.55 -8.34 -14.74
CA GLY A 106 -13.31 -9.76 -15.05
C GLY A 106 -11.89 -10.13 -15.49
N LYS A 107 -11.04 -10.56 -14.55
CA LYS A 107 -10.85 -11.95 -14.10
C LYS A 107 -9.91 -11.97 -12.91
#